data_AF-A0A968U3G9-F1
#
_entry.id   AF-A0A968U3G9-F1
#
_cell.length_a   1.000
_cell.length_b   1.000
_cell.length_c   1.000
_cell.angle_alpha   90.00
_cell.angle_beta   90.00
_cell.angle_gamma   90.00
#
_symmetry.space_group_name_H-M   'P 1'
#
loop_
_entity.id
_entity.type
_entity.pdbx_description
1 polymer ?
#
loop_
_entity_poly.entity_id
_entity_poly.type
_entity_poly.pdbx_seq_one_letter_code
_entity_poly.pdbx_strand_id
1 'polypeptide(L)'
;MGDRFPADNLTVTVAVGDSLFDNRYGLTALRPRHLKQMPNFPNDRLDPSLCHGDLLLQFCANHNETNIHALRDILKQLSGLVVLRWQITGFQQPDSDPHPNRTTVRNLLGFKDGTANLNPNDARVMNHLVWVQPDNKEPAWAVGGVLS
;
A
#
# COMPACT_ATOMS: atom_id res chain seq x y z
N MET A 1 -3.97 -19.92 27.42
CA MET A 1 -4.36 -18.62 28.00
C MET A 1 -3.39 -17.59 27.41
N GLY A 2 -3.68 -16.79 26.38
CA GLY A 2 -4.81 -16.70 25.47
C GLY A 2 -4.28 -16.18 24.12
N ASP A 3 -4.73 -16.79 23.04
CA ASP A 3 -4.16 -16.64 21.68
C ASP A 3 -4.82 -15.49 20.89
N ARG A 4 -5.16 -14.40 21.57
CA ARG A 4 -5.86 -13.26 20.96
C ARG A 4 -5.02 -12.00 21.11
N PHE A 5 -4.15 -11.78 20.13
CA PHE A 5 -3.49 -10.49 19.95
C PHE A 5 -4.56 -9.43 19.70
N PRO A 6 -4.53 -8.28 20.40
CA PRO A 6 -5.46 -7.19 20.12
C PRO A 6 -5.24 -6.73 18.67
N ALA A 7 -6.34 -6.41 17.96
CA ALA A 7 -6.27 -6.04 16.55
C ALA A 7 -5.40 -4.80 16.29
N ASP A 8 -5.24 -3.90 17.28
CA ASP A 8 -4.35 -2.73 17.24
C ASP A 8 -4.50 -1.84 15.98
N ASN A 9 -5.73 -1.76 15.47
CA ASN A 9 -6.08 -1.14 14.19
C ASN A 9 -5.20 -1.63 13.02
N LEU A 10 -4.75 -2.88 13.08
CA LEU A 10 -3.94 -3.50 12.04
C LEU A 10 -4.74 -3.58 10.74
N THR A 11 -4.20 -2.94 9.72
CA THR A 11 -4.60 -3.13 8.32
C THR A 11 -3.43 -3.72 7.55
N VAL A 12 -3.71 -4.74 6.74
CA VAL A 12 -2.75 -5.30 5.78
C VAL A 12 -3.32 -5.05 4.39
N THR A 13 -2.65 -4.20 3.61
CA THR A 13 -3.02 -3.93 2.22
C THR A 13 -2.10 -4.73 1.30
N VAL A 14 -2.71 -5.45 0.35
CA VAL A 14 -1.97 -6.23 -0.65
C VAL A 14 -2.06 -5.51 -1.99
N ALA A 15 -0.92 -5.32 -2.64
CA ALA A 15 -0.84 -4.83 -4.01
C ALA A 15 0.05 -5.74 -4.85
N VAL A 16 -0.22 -5.75 -6.16
CA VAL A 16 0.50 -6.57 -7.15
C VAL A 16 1.30 -5.67 -8.08
N GLY A 17 2.56 -6.03 -8.34
CA GLY A 17 3.43 -5.29 -9.23
C GLY A 17 3.33 -5.75 -10.68
N ASP A 18 3.83 -4.92 -11.60
CA ASP A 18 3.84 -5.19 -13.05
C ASP A 18 4.49 -6.54 -13.41
N SER A 19 5.55 -6.92 -12.69
CA SER A 19 6.31 -8.15 -12.94
C SER A 19 5.52 -9.42 -12.63
N LEU A 20 4.47 -9.37 -11.80
CA LEU A 20 3.59 -10.52 -11.56
C LEU A 20 2.84 -10.94 -12.84
N PHE A 21 2.66 -10.02 -13.78
CA PHE A 21 1.94 -10.23 -15.04
C PHE A 21 2.87 -10.59 -16.20
N ASP A 22 4.07 -11.10 -15.91
CA ASP A 22 4.93 -11.70 -16.92
C ASP A 22 4.44 -13.12 -17.31
N ASN A 23 5.29 -13.88 -18.00
CA ASN A 23 4.92 -15.17 -18.56
C ASN A 23 4.91 -16.31 -17.53
N ARG A 24 5.25 -16.08 -16.25
CA ARG A 24 5.34 -17.14 -15.23
C ARG A 24 3.99 -17.76 -14.87
N TYR A 25 2.92 -16.98 -14.92
CA TYR A 25 1.62 -17.37 -14.38
C TYR A 25 0.47 -17.29 -15.39
N GLY A 26 0.74 -16.92 -16.65
CA GLY A 26 -0.30 -16.76 -17.67
C GLY A 26 -1.25 -15.57 -17.41
N LEU A 27 -0.85 -14.61 -16.58
CA LEU A 27 -1.68 -13.49 -16.16
C LEU A 27 -1.60 -12.28 -17.08
N THR A 28 -0.74 -12.29 -18.11
CA THR A 28 -0.45 -11.12 -18.95
C THR A 28 -1.70 -10.43 -19.51
N ALA A 29 -2.73 -11.20 -19.92
CA ALA A 29 -3.99 -10.65 -20.44
C ALA A 29 -4.88 -9.99 -19.37
N LEU A 30 -4.60 -10.23 -18.09
CA LEU A 30 -5.33 -9.68 -16.94
C LEU A 30 -4.62 -8.47 -16.32
N ARG A 31 -3.50 -8.03 -16.89
CA ARG A 31 -2.76 -6.85 -16.40
C ARG A 31 -3.65 -5.61 -16.46
N PRO A 32 -3.80 -4.84 -15.37
CA PRO A 32 -4.45 -3.54 -15.41
C PRO A 32 -3.71 -2.61 -16.38
N ARG A 33 -4.45 -1.81 -17.15
CA ARG A 33 -3.92 -1.07 -18.30
C ARG A 33 -2.86 -0.04 -17.94
N HIS A 34 -3.01 0.57 -16.77
CA HIS A 34 -2.11 1.59 -16.28
C HIS A 34 -1.04 1.05 -15.34
N LEU A 35 -1.09 -0.24 -14.98
CA LEU A 35 -0.03 -0.88 -14.22
C LEU A 35 1.20 -1.00 -15.11
N LYS A 36 2.28 -0.35 -14.68
CA LYS A 36 3.57 -0.35 -15.36
C LYS A 36 4.69 -0.26 -14.33
N GLN A 37 5.89 -0.68 -14.72
CA GLN A 37 7.07 -0.41 -13.92
C GLN A 37 7.27 1.11 -13.75
N MET A 38 7.68 1.49 -12.54
CA MET A 38 7.98 2.89 -12.21
C MET A 38 9.09 3.42 -13.13
N PRO A 39 8.82 4.48 -13.91
CA PRO A 39 9.84 5.09 -14.76
C PRO A 39 10.82 5.90 -13.91
N ASN A 40 12.02 6.11 -14.44
CA ASN A 40 12.96 7.06 -13.85
C ASN A 40 12.50 8.50 -14.16
N PHE A 41 12.50 9.36 -13.16
CA PHE A 41 12.27 10.79 -13.30
C PHE A 41 13.59 11.58 -13.26
N PRO A 42 13.63 12.81 -13.79
CA PRO A 42 14.78 13.69 -13.61
C PRO A 42 15.11 13.88 -12.12
N ASN A 43 16.40 13.80 -11.77
CA ASN A 43 16.95 13.81 -10.41
C ASN A 43 16.74 12.54 -9.57
N ASP A 44 16.19 11.48 -10.14
CA ASP A 44 16.13 10.19 -9.46
C ASP A 44 17.52 9.59 -9.29
N ARG A 45 17.77 9.10 -8.07
CA ARG A 45 18.91 8.25 -7.72
C ARG A 45 18.38 6.93 -7.16
N LEU A 46 17.59 6.24 -7.97
CA LEU A 46 16.96 4.99 -7.58
C LEU A 46 18.01 3.90 -7.36
N ASP A 47 17.91 3.24 -6.21
CA ASP A 47 18.62 1.98 -5.96
C ASP A 47 17.73 0.84 -6.50
N PRO A 48 18.16 0.08 -7.54
CA PRO A 48 17.38 -1.02 -8.10
C PRO A 48 17.02 -2.12 -7.09
N SER A 49 17.78 -2.25 -6.00
CA SER A 49 17.50 -3.20 -4.92
C SER A 49 16.30 -2.78 -4.06
N LEU A 50 15.99 -1.49 -4.01
CA LEU A 50 14.86 -0.90 -3.29
C LEU A 50 13.67 -0.58 -4.20
N CYS A 51 13.71 -1.03 -5.46
CA CYS A 51 12.67 -0.76 -6.45
C CYS A 51 11.94 -2.03 -6.86
N HIS A 52 10.67 -1.85 -7.20
CA HIS A 52 9.77 -2.86 -7.78
C HIS A 52 9.57 -4.09 -6.90
N GLY A 53 8.86 -5.08 -7.42
CA GLY A 53 8.52 -6.33 -6.74
C GLY A 53 7.25 -6.92 -7.33
N ASP A 54 7.06 -8.23 -7.18
CA ASP A 54 5.84 -8.91 -7.65
C ASP A 54 4.63 -8.59 -6.75
N LEU A 55 4.87 -8.43 -5.45
CA LEU A 55 3.88 -8.18 -4.42
C LEU A 55 4.39 -7.10 -3.45
N LEU A 56 3.47 -6.25 -3.00
CA LEU A 56 3.66 -5.29 -1.92
C LEU A 56 2.67 -5.60 -0.80
N LEU A 57 3.17 -5.65 0.43
CA LEU A 57 2.35 -5.74 1.63
C LEU A 57 2.59 -4.49 2.47
N GLN A 58 1.54 -3.69 2.68
CA GLN A 58 1.58 -2.54 3.57
C GLN A 58 0.89 -2.88 4.88
N PHE A 59 1.64 -2.77 5.98
CA PHE A 59 1.16 -2.98 7.33
C PHE A 59 1.03 -1.63 8.03
N CYS A 60 -0.15 -1.34 8.56
CA CYS A 60 -0.38 -0.16 9.38
C CYS A 60 -1.10 -0.60 10.65
N ALA A 61 -0.60 -0.19 11.81
CA ALA A 61 -1.15 -0.47 13.13
C ALA A 61 -0.74 0.68 14.06
N ASN A 62 -1.37 0.81 15.22
CA ASN A 62 -0.96 1.86 16.17
C ASN A 62 0.44 1.60 16.74
N HIS A 63 0.86 0.33 16.86
CA HIS A 63 2.18 -0.04 17.37
C HIS A 63 3.02 -0.77 16.31
N ASN A 64 4.30 -0.42 16.23
CA ASN A 64 5.23 -1.04 15.31
C ASN A 64 5.44 -2.54 15.59
N GLU A 65 5.34 -2.97 16.85
CA GLU A 65 5.45 -4.38 17.21
C GLU A 65 4.36 -5.24 16.55
N THR A 66 3.13 -4.72 16.44
CA THR A 66 2.03 -5.38 15.74
C THR A 66 2.35 -5.58 14.25
N ASN A 67 2.91 -4.56 13.58
CA ASN A 67 3.32 -4.66 12.18
C ASN A 67 4.41 -5.71 11.99
N ILE A 68 5.44 -5.70 12.86
CA ILE A 68 6.55 -6.66 12.81
C ILE A 68 6.04 -8.09 13.07
N HIS A 69 5.11 -8.27 14.01
CA HIS A 69 4.50 -9.55 14.28
C HIS A 69 3.72 -10.07 13.06
N ALA A 70 2.85 -9.24 12.47
CA ALA A 70 2.07 -9.60 11.28
C ALA A 70 2.96 -9.97 10.09
N LEU A 71 4.02 -9.18 9.85
CA LEU A 71 5.01 -9.48 8.81
C LEU A 71 5.66 -10.85 9.03
N ARG A 72 6.11 -11.16 10.25
CA ARG A 72 6.74 -12.44 10.58
C ARG A 72 5.80 -13.62 10.38
N ASP A 73 4.54 -13.48 10.80
CA ASP A 73 3.55 -14.55 10.65
C ASP A 73 3.25 -14.83 9.17
N ILE A 74 3.05 -13.79 8.37
CA ILE A 74 2.79 -13.94 6.92
C ILE A 74 4.01 -14.53 6.20
N LEU A 75 5.23 -14.05 6.48
CA LEU A 75 6.44 -14.61 5.86
C LEU A 75 6.68 -16.07 6.26
N LYS A 76 6.29 -16.47 7.47
CA LYS A 76 6.35 -17.87 7.90
C LYS A 76 5.38 -18.73 7.10
N GLN A 77 4.16 -18.26 6.84
CA GLN A 77 3.18 -19.02 6.06
C GLN A 77 3.52 -19.09 4.56
N LEU A 78 4.17 -18.05 4.04
CA LEU A 78 4.59 -17.96 2.63
C LEU A 78 6.01 -18.49 2.38
N SER A 79 6.60 -19.18 3.36
CA SER A 79 7.96 -19.69 3.25
C SER A 79 8.11 -20.62 2.03
N GLY A 80 9.07 -20.33 1.17
CA GLY A 80 9.31 -21.09 -0.07
C GLY A 80 8.48 -20.65 -1.27
N LEU A 81 7.49 -19.76 -1.08
CA LEU A 81 6.70 -19.17 -2.17
C LEU A 81 7.13 -17.75 -2.52
N VAL A 82 7.58 -16.99 -1.50
CA VAL A 82 7.99 -15.58 -1.66
C VAL A 82 9.37 -15.35 -1.03
N VAL A 83 10.07 -14.34 -1.53
CA VAL A 83 11.32 -13.84 -0.97
C VAL A 83 11.17 -12.35 -0.70
N LEU A 84 11.55 -11.91 0.49
CA LEU A 84 11.56 -10.48 0.83
C LEU A 84 12.61 -9.76 -0.03
N ARG A 85 12.15 -8.86 -0.90
CA ARG A 85 13.04 -8.09 -1.80
C ARG A 85 13.65 -6.89 -1.09
N TRP A 86 12.81 -6.07 -0.47
CA TRP A 86 13.19 -4.91 0.34
C TRP A 86 12.06 -4.60 1.31
N GLN A 87 12.34 -3.77 2.31
CA GLN A 87 11.35 -3.24 3.23
C GLN A 87 11.71 -1.81 3.63
N ILE A 88 10.69 -0.99 3.88
CA ILE A 88 10.85 0.33 4.48
C ILE A 88 9.89 0.40 5.67
N THR A 89 10.38 0.88 6.80
CA THR A 89 9.56 1.11 8.00
C THR A 89 9.38 2.61 8.19
N GLY A 90 8.15 3.01 8.49
CA GLY A 90 7.79 4.39 8.76
C GLY A 90 7.43 4.59 10.22
N PHE A 91 7.62 5.81 10.71
CA PHE A 91 7.04 6.28 11.96
C PHE A 91 6.36 7.63 11.71
N GLN A 92 5.23 7.85 12.38
CA GLN A 92 4.56 9.14 12.38
C GLN A 92 4.39 9.59 13.83
N GLN A 93 4.48 10.90 14.05
CA GLN A 93 4.10 11.45 15.34
C GLN A 93 2.59 11.26 15.52
N PRO A 94 2.13 10.86 16.72
CA PRO A 94 0.70 10.73 16.99
C PRO A 94 0.00 12.04 16.68
N ASP A 95 -1.11 11.96 15.94
CA ASP A 95 -1.95 13.14 15.73
C ASP A 95 -2.48 13.56 17.10
N SER A 96 -2.11 14.77 17.52
CA SER A 96 -2.44 15.29 18.84
C SER A 96 -3.77 16.05 18.83
N ASP A 97 -4.37 16.25 17.65
CA ASP A 97 -5.63 16.99 17.51
C ASP A 97 -6.83 16.02 17.62
N PRO A 98 -7.73 16.22 18.60
CA PRO A 98 -8.91 15.38 18.77
C PRO A 98 -10.00 15.62 17.68
N HIS A 99 -9.82 16.58 16.76
CA HIS A 99 -10.81 16.85 15.71
C HIS A 99 -10.55 16.00 14.45
N PRO A 100 -11.55 15.20 13.99
CA PRO A 100 -11.37 14.20 12.94
C PRO A 100 -11.02 14.74 11.54
N ASN A 101 -11.12 16.05 11.32
CA ASN A 101 -10.84 16.71 10.03
C ASN A 101 -9.64 17.67 10.10
N ARG A 102 -8.88 17.68 11.20
CA ARG A 102 -7.69 18.52 11.35
C ARG A 102 -6.51 17.64 11.69
N THR A 103 -5.72 17.30 10.68
CA THR A 103 -4.46 16.59 10.96
C THR A 103 -3.40 17.55 11.48
N THR A 104 -2.70 17.17 12.55
CA THR A 104 -1.45 17.83 12.97
C THR A 104 -0.21 17.07 12.54
N VAL A 105 -0.39 15.99 11.76
CA VAL A 105 0.73 15.17 11.26
C VAL A 105 1.64 16.05 10.41
N ARG A 106 2.92 16.04 10.78
CA ARG A 106 3.98 16.73 10.06
C ARG A 106 4.91 15.71 9.44
N ASN A 107 5.40 16.03 8.24
CA ASN A 107 6.51 15.28 7.64
C ASN A 107 7.82 15.58 8.39
N LEU A 108 8.90 14.87 8.05
CA LEU A 108 10.22 15.04 8.70
C LEU A 108 10.84 16.43 8.52
N LEU A 109 10.32 17.24 7.58
CA LEU A 109 10.71 18.63 7.38
C LEU A 109 9.91 19.61 8.25
N GLY A 110 8.97 19.11 9.05
CA GLY A 110 8.17 19.89 9.99
C GLY A 110 6.95 20.56 9.38
N PHE A 111 6.59 20.29 8.12
CA PHE A 111 5.40 20.85 7.48
C PHE A 111 4.19 19.94 7.68
N LYS A 112 3.00 20.55 7.87
CA LYS A 112 1.74 19.81 7.93
C LYS A 112 1.50 19.09 6.60
N ASP A 113 1.38 17.77 6.66
CA ASP A 113 1.17 16.92 5.49
C ASP A 113 -0.29 16.47 5.42
N GLY A 114 -0.87 16.41 4.21
CA GLY A 114 -2.25 15.96 3.99
C GLY A 114 -3.35 17.02 4.08
N THR A 115 -3.04 18.32 4.19
CA THR A 115 -4.06 19.40 4.24
C THR A 115 -4.94 19.48 2.98
N ALA A 116 -4.37 19.16 1.82
CA ALA A 116 -5.05 19.20 0.53
C ALA A 116 -5.41 17.80 0.00
N ASN A 117 -5.38 16.77 0.86
CA ASN A 117 -5.78 15.42 0.47
C ASN A 117 -7.28 15.32 0.21
N LEU A 118 -7.66 14.33 -0.59
CA LEU A 118 -9.06 13.97 -0.82
C LEU A 118 -9.74 13.66 0.51
N ASN A 119 -11.01 14.05 0.66
CA ASN A 119 -11.82 13.64 1.80
C ASN A 119 -12.19 12.16 1.65
N PRO A 120 -11.66 11.25 2.49
CA PRO A 120 -11.95 9.82 2.37
C PRO A 120 -13.43 9.48 2.64
N ASN A 121 -14.16 10.37 3.31
CA ASN A 121 -15.59 10.20 3.59
C ASN A 121 -16.50 10.68 2.44
N ASP A 122 -15.94 11.30 1.40
CA ASP A 122 -16.70 11.69 0.20
C ASP A 122 -16.66 10.55 -0.83
N ALA A 123 -17.67 9.68 -0.77
CA ALA A 123 -17.78 8.53 -1.66
C ALA A 123 -17.77 8.91 -3.16
N ARG A 124 -18.31 10.09 -3.52
CA ARG A 124 -18.35 10.53 -4.92
C ARG A 124 -16.94 10.86 -5.41
N VAL A 125 -16.17 11.59 -4.60
CA VAL A 125 -14.78 11.92 -4.92
C VAL A 125 -13.91 10.66 -4.96
N MET A 126 -14.07 9.76 -3.99
CA MET A 126 -13.32 8.51 -3.93
C MET A 126 -13.62 7.59 -5.12
N ASN A 127 -14.88 7.44 -5.50
CA ASN A 127 -15.27 6.66 -6.68
C ASN A 127 -14.74 7.26 -7.99
N HIS A 128 -14.53 8.58 -8.03
CA HIS A 128 -14.03 9.25 -9.23
C HIS A 128 -12.51 9.22 -9.36
N LEU A 129 -11.77 9.32 -8.24
CA LEU A 129 -10.33 9.56 -8.25
C LEU A 129 -9.48 8.41 -7.70
N VAL A 130 -10.05 7.51 -6.89
CA VAL A 130 -9.29 6.46 -6.20
C VAL A 130 -9.70 5.07 -6.66
N TRP A 131 -11.01 4.79 -6.67
CA TRP A 131 -11.50 3.44 -6.96
C TRP A 131 -11.70 3.19 -8.45
N VAL A 132 -11.17 2.08 -8.94
CA VAL A 132 -11.47 1.59 -10.29
C VAL A 132 -12.95 1.24 -10.40
N GLN A 133 -13.65 1.86 -11.33
CA GLN A 133 -15.05 1.64 -11.65
C GLN A 133 -15.21 0.66 -12.83
N PRO A 134 -16.37 -0.01 -12.96
CA PRO A 134 -16.65 -0.94 -14.07
C PRO A 134 -16.48 -0.34 -15.47
N ASP A 135 -16.67 0.97 -15.62
CA ASP A 135 -16.60 1.70 -16.90
C ASP A 135 -15.19 2.24 -17.24
N ASN A 136 -14.21 2.10 -16.34
CA ASN A 136 -12.83 2.56 -16.58
C ASN A 136 -12.04 1.73 -17.61
N LYS A 137 -12.67 0.74 -18.25
CA LYS A 137 -12.06 -0.15 -19.25
C LYS A 137 -10.87 -0.95 -18.69
N GLU A 138 -10.83 -1.16 -17.38
CA GLU A 138 -9.90 -2.05 -16.70
C GLU A 138 -10.44 -3.49 -16.67
N PRO A 139 -9.61 -4.50 -16.41
CA PRO A 139 -10.07 -5.86 -16.16
C PRO A 139 -11.12 -5.90 -15.05
N ALA A 140 -12.18 -6.70 -15.22
CA ALA A 140 -13.29 -6.75 -14.26
C ALA A 140 -12.85 -7.10 -12.82
N TRP A 141 -11.77 -7.85 -12.66
CA TRP A 141 -11.23 -8.21 -11.34
C TRP A 141 -10.62 -7.02 -10.59
N ALA A 142 -10.19 -5.97 -11.29
CA ALA A 142 -9.56 -4.80 -10.71
C ALA A 142 -10.57 -3.75 -10.21
N VAL A 143 -11.86 -3.93 -10.52
CA VAL A 143 -12.94 -3.03 -10.05
C VAL A 143 -13.00 -3.03 -8.52
N GLY A 144 -13.09 -1.84 -7.94
CA GLY A 144 -13.01 -1.62 -6.48
C GLY A 144 -11.59 -1.61 -5.92
N GLY A 145 -10.59 -1.94 -6.74
CA GLY A 145 -9.18 -1.75 -6.41
C GLY A 145 -8.72 -0.31 -6.61
N VAL A 146 -7.45 -0.07 -6.30
CA VAL A 146 -6.74 1.20 -6.53
C VAL A 146 -5.49 0.92 -7.36
N LEU A 147 -5.17 1.83 -8.27
CA LEU A 147 -3.91 1.85 -9.00
C LEU A 147 -3.05 2.96 -8.41
N SER A 148 -1.86 2.60 -7.91
CA SER A 148 -0.87 3.52 -7.33
C SER A 148 0.44 3.45 -8.10
#